data_AF-A0A2W6AG46-F1
#
_entry.id   AF-A0A2W6AG46-F1
#
_cell.length_a   1.000
_cell.length_b   1.000
_cell.length_c   1.000
_cell.angle_alpha   90.00
_cell.angle_beta   90.00
_cell.angle_gamma   90.00
#
_symmetry.space_group_name_H-M   'P 1'
#
loop_
_entity.id
_entity.type
_entity.pdbx_description
1 polymer ?
#
loop_
_entity_poly.entity_id
_entity_poly.type
_entity_poly.pdbx_seq_one_letter_code
_entity_poly.pdbx_strand_id
1 'polypeptide(L)'
;MSRFRSITSGLCALGLGLTGLVLSAGPAAAAHVGCGAVITQNTTLDSDVGPCTGDGLVVPMGTSNITIDLSGHRVFSVRARGDIAGVRLVNTTKVTLQNGRVEGFNDGVAIFGGSANTVQGITAVNNVSDFGVDASGGFTGDTCDLGDGIGLFDSPGNLIRGNTANNNGPYGGISLVGHSSGNQILGNTTNMNNIASPTGDNHPNCIDNEQQDEGIRIEGPGAQNNQLKGNTVNGNLLAGIGIHAANNIDPGADATPSSNNFILGNKLSNNGHTSGDNNDSGISILGTPGVRSFGNTITGNTSTNNFANGIYVPATSHDNNIQGNTVNSNQKDGIYLTGPSFGNRFTNVGPTLFQQVSPNNVIYVQGTDYAVLSGSGSGNATARLVPVGAINIPPTGFDTSTSGCSPADFAGFPPGAVALVQRGFCDRATKVANAQAAGASAVIMFNEGSPGRTGLLTAGVNPTTIPVLGTTYALGVQLYNLTQAGPVTVHVITNTTNVRVQTGPGAENNTLDRNRGVGNAEHDGHDNNLAPPCDNNRWSGNLFGTVNQACVAAGGTGTVKP
;
A
#
# COMPACT_ATOMS: atom_id res chain seq x y z
N MET A 1 22.19 -56.66 45.93
CA MET A 1 22.54 -57.17 47.27
C MET A 1 24.03 -57.01 47.48
N SER A 2 24.43 -56.46 48.64
CA SER A 2 25.74 -56.59 49.33
C SER A 2 27.03 -56.17 48.57
N ARG A 3 27.65 -55.01 48.83
CA ARG A 3 28.48 -54.57 49.99
C ARG A 3 29.95 -55.05 50.01
N PHE A 4 30.86 -54.06 50.09
CA PHE A 4 32.23 -54.01 50.69
C PHE A 4 33.38 -54.64 49.87
N ARG A 5 34.59 -54.07 49.75
CA ARG A 5 35.47 -53.45 50.76
C ARG A 5 36.58 -52.60 50.10
N SER A 6 37.12 -51.63 50.83
CA SER A 6 38.23 -50.75 50.44
C SER A 6 39.60 -51.40 50.61
N ILE A 7 40.59 -50.96 49.83
CA ILE A 7 42.01 -50.93 50.23
C ILE A 7 42.60 -49.59 49.75
N THR A 8 43.15 -48.86 50.72
CA THR A 8 43.93 -47.64 50.61
C THR A 8 45.42 -47.94 50.42
N SER A 9 46.06 -47.23 49.50
CA SER A 9 47.50 -46.93 49.44
C SER A 9 47.64 -45.89 48.32
N GLY A 10 48.15 -44.68 48.50
CA GLY A 10 49.27 -44.23 49.33
C GLY A 10 50.21 -43.47 48.39
N LEU A 11 50.15 -42.14 48.47
CA LEU A 11 51.00 -41.09 47.88
C LEU A 11 52.20 -41.47 47.00
N CYS A 12 52.36 -40.79 45.86
CA CYS A 12 53.49 -39.88 45.67
C CYS A 12 53.22 -38.87 44.54
N ALA A 13 53.39 -37.59 44.85
CA ALA A 13 53.17 -36.45 43.97
C ALA A 13 54.32 -36.24 42.99
N LEU A 14 53.99 -35.91 41.73
CA LEU A 14 54.84 -35.11 40.86
C LEU A 14 54.01 -33.92 40.38
N GLY A 15 54.28 -32.75 40.96
CA GLY A 15 53.74 -31.48 40.53
C GLY A 15 54.42 -31.02 39.25
N LEU A 16 53.68 -31.01 38.15
CA LEU A 16 54.00 -30.22 36.97
C LEU A 16 53.29 -28.87 37.12
N GLY A 17 54.07 -27.86 37.51
CA GLY A 17 53.63 -26.47 37.54
C GLY A 17 53.33 -25.98 36.14
N LEU A 18 52.06 -26.04 35.75
CA LEU A 18 51.52 -25.21 34.68
C LEU A 18 51.38 -23.80 35.27
N THR A 19 52.38 -22.95 35.06
CA THR A 19 52.22 -21.49 35.20
C THR A 19 51.22 -21.04 34.15
N GLY A 20 49.94 -21.04 34.53
CA GLY A 20 48.89 -20.37 33.77
C GLY A 20 49.25 -18.89 33.70
N LEU A 21 49.58 -18.42 32.50
CA LEU A 21 49.63 -17.00 32.21
C LEU A 21 48.19 -16.51 32.30
N VAL A 22 47.80 -16.04 33.48
CA VAL A 22 46.56 -15.28 33.65
C VAL A 22 46.79 -13.98 32.90
N LEU A 23 46.25 -13.88 31.68
CA LEU A 23 46.01 -12.60 31.03
C LEU A 23 44.96 -11.89 31.89
N SER A 24 45.42 -11.16 32.90
CA SER A 24 44.61 -10.17 33.58
C SER A 24 44.11 -9.20 32.51
N ALA A 25 42.80 -9.10 32.34
CA ALA A 25 42.20 -7.98 31.64
C ALA A 25 42.82 -6.72 32.24
N GLY A 26 43.54 -5.94 31.41
CA GLY A 26 44.11 -4.69 31.86
C GLY A 26 43.01 -3.82 32.46
N PRO A 27 43.30 -3.03 33.52
CA PRO A 27 42.32 -2.09 34.03
C PRO A 27 41.82 -1.23 32.86
N ALA A 28 40.50 -1.09 32.74
CA ALA A 28 39.91 -0.12 31.83
C ALA A 28 40.53 1.24 32.17
N ALA A 29 41.42 1.72 31.30
CA ALA A 29 41.92 3.07 31.42
C ALA A 29 40.72 3.97 31.10
N ALA A 30 40.16 4.61 32.13
CA ALA A 30 39.19 5.67 31.97
C ALA A 30 39.89 6.84 31.26
N ALA A 31 39.91 6.79 29.94
CA ALA A 31 40.24 7.93 29.11
C ALA A 31 38.93 8.66 28.83
N HIS A 32 38.84 9.90 29.30
CA HIS A 32 37.77 10.81 28.91
C HIS A 32 37.72 10.86 27.37
N VAL A 33 36.54 10.65 26.80
CA VAL A 33 36.33 10.66 25.34
C VAL A 33 35.64 11.95 24.92
N GLY A 34 36.10 12.52 23.80
CA GLY A 34 35.52 13.72 23.19
C GLY A 34 34.79 13.41 21.89
N CYS A 35 34.25 14.45 21.27
CA CYS A 35 33.62 14.35 19.94
C CYS A 35 34.60 13.76 18.91
N GLY A 36 34.08 12.89 18.04
CA GLY A 36 34.86 12.17 17.03
C GLY A 36 35.77 11.08 17.57
N ALA A 37 35.64 10.71 18.85
CA ALA A 37 36.48 9.66 19.44
C ALA A 37 36.28 8.32 18.70
N VAL A 38 37.40 7.72 18.31
CA VAL A 38 37.44 6.39 17.70
C VAL A 38 37.50 5.34 18.80
N ILE A 39 36.43 4.56 18.94
CA ILE A 39 36.28 3.59 20.02
C ILE A 39 36.59 2.18 19.50
N THR A 40 37.67 1.57 19.99
CA THR A 40 38.14 0.23 19.60
C THR A 40 38.19 -0.77 20.75
N GLN A 41 37.81 -0.34 21.95
CA GLN A 41 37.82 -1.13 23.18
C GLN A 41 36.59 -0.79 24.03
N ASN A 42 36.38 -1.52 25.13
CA ASN A 42 35.33 -1.21 26.08
C ASN A 42 35.49 0.22 26.62
N THR A 43 34.41 1.00 26.56
CA THR A 43 34.40 2.40 26.96
C THR A 43 33.16 2.65 27.82
N THR A 44 33.37 3.35 28.93
CA THR A 44 32.28 3.90 29.75
C THR A 44 32.47 5.39 29.81
N LEU A 45 31.44 6.16 29.45
CA LEU A 45 31.50 7.62 29.57
C LEU A 45 31.53 8.02 31.04
N ASP A 46 32.36 9.02 31.36
CA ASP A 46 32.45 9.65 32.68
C ASP A 46 31.79 11.03 32.73
N SER A 47 31.39 11.54 31.57
CA SER A 47 30.81 12.87 31.37
C SER A 47 30.14 12.95 29.99
N ASP A 48 29.37 14.02 29.78
CA ASP A 48 28.72 14.31 28.50
C ASP A 48 29.76 14.61 27.39
N VAL A 49 29.47 14.13 26.18
CA VAL A 49 30.28 14.35 24.97
C VAL A 49 29.54 15.32 24.06
N GLY A 50 29.97 16.59 24.04
CA GLY A 50 29.38 17.60 23.16
C GLY A 50 29.59 19.04 23.65
N PRO A 51 29.14 20.04 22.88
CA PRO A 51 28.45 19.89 21.59
C PRO A 51 29.41 19.53 20.44
N CYS A 52 29.06 18.51 19.67
CA CYS A 52 29.87 18.04 18.55
C CYS A 52 29.53 18.77 17.24
N THR A 53 30.55 19.09 16.45
CA THR A 53 30.41 19.62 15.08
C THR A 53 30.57 18.56 13.99
N GLY A 54 30.88 17.33 14.40
CA GLY A 54 30.98 16.14 13.57
C GLY A 54 30.33 14.97 14.31
N ASP A 55 30.64 13.74 13.91
CA ASP A 55 30.19 12.54 14.64
C ASP A 55 30.54 12.62 16.13
N GLY A 56 29.65 12.10 16.98
CA GLY A 56 29.88 12.04 18.42
C GLY A 56 30.94 11.00 18.77
N LEU A 57 30.64 9.72 18.53
CA LEU A 57 31.54 8.58 18.73
C LEU A 57 31.57 7.71 17.46
N VAL A 58 32.73 7.22 17.08
CA VAL A 58 32.91 6.38 15.88
C VAL A 58 33.51 5.03 16.26
N VAL A 59 32.87 3.95 15.84
CA VAL A 59 33.36 2.57 15.98
C VAL A 59 33.79 2.09 14.59
N PRO A 60 35.09 1.98 14.32
CA PRO A 60 35.58 1.73 12.97
C PRO A 60 35.45 0.26 12.57
N MET A 61 35.54 0.03 11.25
CA MET A 61 35.55 -1.31 10.66
C MET A 61 36.55 -2.25 11.31
N GLY A 62 36.13 -3.51 11.49
CA GLY A 62 36.94 -4.56 12.11
C GLY A 62 36.88 -4.56 13.63
N THR A 63 36.27 -3.55 14.26
CA THR A 63 36.01 -3.54 15.69
C THR A 63 34.94 -4.57 16.04
N SER A 64 35.21 -5.38 17.06
CA SER A 64 34.25 -6.37 17.53
C SER A 64 34.37 -6.65 19.02
N ASN A 65 33.29 -7.17 19.60
CA ASN A 65 33.24 -7.63 20.99
C ASN A 65 33.63 -6.55 22.02
N ILE A 66 33.04 -5.36 21.86
CA ILE A 66 33.22 -4.25 22.80
C ILE A 66 31.87 -3.73 23.30
N THR A 67 31.88 -3.10 24.47
CA THR A 67 30.75 -2.40 25.04
C THR A 67 31.07 -0.91 25.15
N ILE A 68 30.14 -0.09 24.68
CA ILE A 68 30.11 1.37 24.82
C ILE A 68 28.95 1.68 25.75
N ASP A 69 29.25 1.97 27.00
CA ASP A 69 28.27 2.36 28.00
C ASP A 69 28.28 3.88 28.14
N LEU A 70 27.20 4.53 27.72
CA LEU A 70 27.07 5.97 27.89
C LEU A 70 26.80 6.34 29.37
N SER A 71 26.54 5.38 30.26
CA SER A 71 26.40 5.58 31.72
C SER A 71 25.43 6.71 32.12
N GLY A 72 24.39 6.93 31.33
CA GLY A 72 23.40 8.00 31.51
C GLY A 72 23.81 9.36 30.94
N HIS A 73 25.02 9.49 30.41
CA HIS A 73 25.53 10.71 29.80
C HIS A 73 24.93 10.97 28.42
N ARG A 74 25.09 12.23 28.00
CA ARG A 74 24.64 12.72 26.70
C ARG A 74 25.79 12.69 25.71
N VAL A 75 25.51 12.21 24.50
CA VAL A 75 26.28 12.55 23.30
C VAL A 75 25.42 13.53 22.52
N PHE A 76 25.89 14.75 22.28
CA PHE A 76 25.03 15.80 21.73
C PHE A 76 25.72 16.73 20.72
N SER A 77 24.94 17.25 19.78
CA SER A 77 25.34 18.27 18.80
C SER A 77 24.40 19.49 18.85
N VAL A 78 24.82 20.58 18.20
CA VAL A 78 24.05 21.83 18.03
C VAL A 78 23.36 21.90 16.67
N ARG A 79 23.03 20.74 16.05
CA ARG A 79 22.60 20.63 14.64
C ARG A 79 23.68 21.14 13.70
N ALA A 80 24.84 20.48 13.72
CA ALA A 80 25.89 20.78 12.77
C ALA A 80 25.48 20.33 11.35
N ARG A 81 25.98 21.06 10.34
CA ARG A 81 25.74 20.77 8.92
C ARG A 81 26.45 19.47 8.50
N GLY A 82 25.85 18.75 7.56
CA GLY A 82 26.38 17.51 6.98
C GLY A 82 25.67 16.25 7.47
N ASP A 83 26.06 15.06 6.99
CA ASP A 83 25.55 13.76 7.46
C ASP A 83 26.33 13.24 8.68
N ILE A 84 25.99 13.72 9.88
CA ILE A 84 26.65 13.30 11.13
C ILE A 84 25.76 12.44 12.03
N ALA A 85 26.39 11.49 12.71
CA ALA A 85 25.73 10.59 13.64
C ALA A 85 26.25 10.77 15.08
N GLY A 86 25.37 10.66 16.06
CA GLY A 86 25.80 10.73 17.46
C GLY A 86 26.67 9.54 17.85
N VAL A 87 26.30 8.33 17.41
CA VAL A 87 27.18 7.16 17.47
C VAL A 87 27.14 6.42 16.14
N ARG A 88 28.29 6.32 15.46
CA ARG A 88 28.45 5.65 14.16
C ARG A 88 29.17 4.31 14.33
N LEU A 89 28.53 3.21 13.94
CA LEU A 89 29.13 1.88 13.85
C LEU A 89 29.36 1.55 12.38
N VAL A 90 30.60 1.29 11.96
CA VAL A 90 30.92 0.98 10.56
C VAL A 90 31.47 -0.43 10.46
N ASN A 91 30.77 -1.35 9.79
CA ASN A 91 31.18 -2.74 9.56
C ASN A 91 31.70 -3.43 10.83
N THR A 92 30.93 -3.28 11.91
CA THR A 92 31.27 -3.80 13.24
C THR A 92 30.50 -5.08 13.54
N THR A 93 31.01 -5.88 14.49
CA THR A 93 30.26 -7.06 14.96
C THR A 93 30.30 -7.21 16.47
N LYS A 94 29.19 -7.66 17.09
CA LYS A 94 29.12 -7.86 18.56
C LYS A 94 29.50 -6.61 19.36
N VAL A 95 29.21 -5.42 18.85
CA VAL A 95 29.31 -4.17 19.59
C VAL A 95 28.01 -3.93 20.36
N THR A 96 28.11 -3.61 21.64
CA THR A 96 26.96 -3.22 22.47
C THR A 96 27.05 -1.74 22.79
N LEU A 97 26.07 -0.94 22.33
CA LEU A 97 25.87 0.45 22.72
C LEU A 97 24.73 0.53 23.74
N GLN A 98 24.95 1.16 24.90
CA GLN A 98 23.95 1.18 25.96
C GLN A 98 23.88 2.43 26.82
N ASN A 99 22.71 2.61 27.45
CA ASN A 99 22.44 3.50 28.60
C ASN A 99 22.82 4.96 28.41
N GLY A 100 22.10 5.73 27.60
CA GLY A 100 22.34 7.16 27.53
C GLY A 100 21.42 7.89 26.58
N ARG A 101 21.75 9.15 26.31
CA ARG A 101 20.96 10.03 25.45
C ARG A 101 21.82 10.51 24.28
N VAL A 102 21.25 10.44 23.08
CA VAL A 102 21.90 10.91 21.85
C VAL A 102 20.98 11.91 21.15
N GLU A 103 21.45 13.14 20.95
CA GLU A 103 20.59 14.23 20.49
C GLU A 103 21.24 15.31 19.62
N GLY A 104 20.47 15.89 18.71
CA GLY A 104 20.87 17.04 17.91
C GLY A 104 21.76 16.73 16.70
N PHE A 105 21.93 15.45 16.35
CA PHE A 105 22.60 14.97 15.13
C PHE A 105 21.61 14.77 13.99
N ASN A 106 22.05 14.34 12.79
CA ASN A 106 21.13 13.90 11.73
C ASN A 106 20.57 12.53 12.09
N ASP A 107 21.46 11.59 12.44
CA ASP A 107 21.11 10.32 13.06
C ASP A 107 21.52 10.27 14.52
N GLY A 108 20.65 9.74 15.38
CA GLY A 108 21.05 9.43 16.75
C GLY A 108 22.13 8.33 16.76
N VAL A 109 21.78 7.16 16.27
CA VAL A 109 22.69 6.02 16.15
C VAL A 109 22.61 5.45 14.74
N ALA A 110 23.73 5.38 14.05
CA ALA A 110 23.80 4.83 12.70
C ALA A 110 24.70 3.58 12.67
N ILE A 111 24.16 2.47 12.16
CA ILE A 111 24.90 1.23 11.90
C ILE A 111 25.01 1.06 10.39
N PHE A 112 26.22 1.20 9.86
CA PHE A 112 26.54 1.02 8.45
C PHE A 112 27.25 -0.31 8.25
N GLY A 113 26.54 -1.28 7.70
CA GLY A 113 26.98 -2.67 7.63
C GLY A 113 27.22 -3.32 8.99
N GLY A 114 27.73 -4.55 8.96
CA GLY A 114 28.01 -5.31 10.18
C GLY A 114 26.78 -6.01 10.76
N SER A 115 27.02 -6.85 11.77
CA SER A 115 26.01 -7.80 12.28
C SER A 115 26.21 -8.13 13.75
N ALA A 116 25.17 -8.67 14.39
CA ALA A 116 25.18 -9.05 15.80
C ALA A 116 25.52 -7.90 16.77
N ASN A 117 25.34 -6.65 16.34
CA ASN A 117 25.45 -5.49 17.22
C ASN A 117 24.16 -5.33 18.03
N THR A 118 24.28 -4.72 19.21
CA THR A 118 23.15 -4.45 20.10
C THR A 118 23.11 -2.97 20.46
N VAL A 119 21.95 -2.34 20.25
CA VAL A 119 21.66 -0.98 20.74
C VAL A 119 20.55 -1.10 21.77
N GLN A 120 20.81 -0.69 23.00
CA GLN A 120 19.87 -0.91 24.11
C GLN A 120 19.80 0.23 25.11
N GLY A 121 18.60 0.61 25.56
CA GLY A 121 18.44 1.66 26.56
C GLY A 121 18.96 3.03 26.11
N ILE A 122 18.99 3.29 24.80
CA ILE A 122 19.34 4.58 24.22
C ILE A 122 18.08 5.43 24.07
N THR A 123 18.18 6.70 24.46
CA THR A 123 17.20 7.74 24.14
C THR A 123 17.75 8.57 22.98
N ALA A 124 17.32 8.27 21.76
CA ALA A 124 17.61 9.04 20.56
C ALA A 124 16.51 10.10 20.38
N VAL A 125 16.86 11.37 20.52
CA VAL A 125 15.87 12.45 20.58
C VAL A 125 16.34 13.70 19.87
N ASN A 126 15.44 14.38 19.16
CA ASN A 126 15.75 15.61 18.43
C ASN A 126 16.92 15.45 17.46
N ASN A 127 17.11 14.25 16.90
CA ASN A 127 18.04 14.03 15.80
C ASN A 127 17.29 14.36 14.52
N VAL A 128 17.71 15.45 13.89
CA VAL A 128 17.00 16.08 12.80
C VAL A 128 18.00 16.33 11.70
N SER A 129 17.76 15.74 10.54
CA SER A 129 18.52 16.08 9.36
C SER A 129 18.20 17.51 8.92
N ASP A 130 19.21 18.37 8.91
CA ASP A 130 19.15 19.67 8.26
C ASP A 130 19.72 19.46 6.86
N PHE A 131 18.86 19.44 5.82
CA PHE A 131 19.28 19.43 4.40
C PHE A 131 19.94 20.77 4.04
N GLY A 132 21.02 21.08 4.74
CA GLY A 132 21.56 22.42 4.84
C GLY A 132 22.21 22.84 3.55
N VAL A 133 21.46 23.56 2.70
CA VAL A 133 22.02 24.54 1.76
C VAL A 133 23.06 25.38 2.49
N ASP A 134 24.32 25.38 2.03
CA ASP A 134 25.36 26.20 2.64
C ASP A 134 24.99 27.70 2.60
N ALA A 135 25.69 28.54 3.36
CA ALA A 135 25.46 29.99 3.38
C ALA A 135 25.72 30.68 2.01
N SER A 136 26.28 29.95 1.03
CA SER A 136 26.49 30.35 -0.36
C SER A 136 25.44 29.78 -1.32
N GLY A 137 24.44 29.02 -0.85
CA GLY A 137 23.44 28.35 -1.69
C GLY A 137 23.99 27.14 -2.45
N GLY A 138 25.17 26.62 -2.07
CA GLY A 138 25.78 25.41 -2.60
C GLY A 138 25.51 24.19 -1.71
N PHE A 139 25.37 23.02 -2.34
CA PHE A 139 25.21 21.74 -1.67
C PHE A 139 26.58 21.11 -1.42
N THR A 140 26.91 20.82 -0.17
CA THR A 140 28.03 19.92 0.18
C THR A 140 27.63 18.50 -0.20
N GLY A 141 28.59 17.65 -0.61
CA GLY A 141 28.33 16.30 -1.11
C GLY A 141 27.87 15.30 -0.05
N ASP A 142 26.82 15.65 0.70
CA ASP A 142 26.16 14.82 1.70
C ASP A 142 25.28 13.76 1.00
N THR A 143 25.30 12.56 1.57
CA THR A 143 24.70 11.34 1.02
C THR A 143 23.19 11.20 1.30
N CYS A 144 22.59 12.12 2.06
CA CYS A 144 21.17 12.12 2.43
C CYS A 144 20.71 10.84 3.14
N ASP A 145 21.64 10.06 3.69
CA ASP A 145 21.32 8.74 4.25
C ASP A 145 20.78 8.83 5.69
N LEU A 146 20.92 10.00 6.35
CA LEU A 146 20.65 10.17 7.78
C LEU A 146 19.44 11.08 8.04
N GLY A 147 18.68 10.74 9.07
CA GLY A 147 17.44 11.39 9.50
C GLY A 147 16.58 10.51 10.42
N ASP A 148 17.20 9.50 11.03
CA ASP A 148 16.60 8.50 11.88
C ASP A 148 17.02 8.68 13.34
N GLY A 149 16.15 8.29 14.27
CA GLY A 149 16.58 8.12 15.66
C GLY A 149 17.66 7.03 15.77
N ILE A 150 17.41 5.88 15.14
CA ILE A 150 18.33 4.75 15.04
C ILE A 150 18.22 4.15 13.63
N GLY A 151 19.24 4.32 12.79
CA GLY A 151 19.31 3.79 11.43
C GLY A 151 20.21 2.55 11.31
N LEU A 152 19.72 1.53 10.60
CA LEU A 152 20.48 0.34 10.19
C LEU A 152 20.53 0.31 8.67
N PHE A 153 21.73 0.41 8.11
CA PHE A 153 21.97 0.48 6.67
C PHE A 153 22.77 -0.74 6.23
N ASP A 154 22.18 -1.59 5.38
CA ASP A 154 22.76 -2.87 4.94
C ASP A 154 23.33 -3.72 6.09
N SER A 155 22.62 -3.75 7.22
CA SER A 155 23.10 -4.27 8.50
C SER A 155 22.24 -5.43 8.99
N PRO A 156 22.56 -6.68 8.62
CA PRO A 156 21.76 -7.84 9.00
C PRO A 156 22.04 -8.34 10.43
N GLY A 157 21.05 -8.94 11.07
CA GLY A 157 21.23 -9.74 12.28
C GLY A 157 21.60 -8.95 13.55
N ASN A 158 21.15 -7.70 13.68
CA ASN A 158 21.36 -6.83 14.83
C ASN A 158 20.14 -6.83 15.78
N LEU A 159 20.36 -6.38 17.01
CA LEU A 159 19.36 -6.31 18.08
C LEU A 159 19.18 -4.87 18.57
N ILE A 160 18.00 -4.31 18.33
CA ILE A 160 17.62 -2.97 18.78
C ILE A 160 16.52 -3.15 19.83
N ARG A 161 16.82 -2.91 21.10
CA ARG A 161 15.89 -3.24 22.18
C ARG A 161 15.75 -2.18 23.27
N GLY A 162 14.52 -1.94 23.72
CA GLY A 162 14.26 -1.06 24.86
C GLY A 162 14.80 0.37 24.69
N ASN A 163 14.86 0.86 23.44
CA ASN A 163 15.27 2.23 23.13
C ASN A 163 14.04 3.14 23.02
N THR A 164 14.28 4.44 23.13
CA THR A 164 13.29 5.48 22.85
C THR A 164 13.78 6.34 21.70
N ALA A 165 13.04 6.37 20.59
CA ALA A 165 13.27 7.27 19.47
C ALA A 165 12.15 8.31 19.40
N ASN A 166 12.42 9.55 19.82
CA ASN A 166 11.40 10.58 19.96
C ASN A 166 11.77 11.88 19.25
N ASN A 167 10.84 12.43 18.47
CA ASN A 167 11.04 13.73 17.80
C ASN A 167 12.29 13.76 16.91
N ASN A 168 12.55 12.66 16.20
CA ASN A 168 13.57 12.57 15.15
C ASN A 168 12.91 12.70 13.77
N GLY A 169 13.70 12.91 12.74
CA GLY A 169 13.24 12.92 11.36
C GLY A 169 14.28 13.50 10.39
N PRO A 170 13.97 13.54 9.09
CA PRO A 170 12.63 13.38 8.50
C PRO A 170 12.24 11.94 8.15
N TYR A 171 13.07 10.94 8.46
CA TYR A 171 12.88 9.58 7.94
C TYR A 171 12.17 8.63 8.89
N GLY A 172 12.57 8.55 10.16
CA GLY A 172 11.91 7.63 11.07
C GLY A 172 12.44 7.63 12.50
N GLY A 173 11.70 6.94 13.37
CA GLY A 173 12.18 6.64 14.70
C GLY A 173 13.31 5.60 14.67
N ILE A 174 13.03 4.44 14.05
CA ILE A 174 13.97 3.34 13.87
C ILE A 174 13.82 2.82 12.44
N SER A 175 14.90 2.79 11.66
CA SER A 175 14.87 2.36 10.25
C SER A 175 15.79 1.18 9.98
N LEU A 176 15.31 0.26 9.16
CA LEU A 176 16.06 -0.88 8.61
C LEU A 176 16.06 -0.71 7.10
N VAL A 177 17.17 -0.21 6.56
CA VAL A 177 17.31 0.21 5.17
C VAL A 177 18.23 -0.76 4.42
N GLY A 178 17.90 -1.02 3.15
CA GLY A 178 18.64 -1.92 2.29
C GLY A 178 18.58 -3.37 2.78
N HIS A 179 19.68 -4.10 2.65
CA HIS A 179 19.78 -5.53 2.95
C HIS A 179 19.82 -5.87 4.45
N SER A 180 19.20 -5.01 5.28
CA SER A 180 19.08 -5.14 6.73
C SER A 180 18.08 -6.24 7.11
N SER A 181 18.49 -7.50 6.93
CA SER A 181 17.69 -8.70 7.17
C SER A 181 17.95 -9.39 8.52
N GLY A 182 16.97 -10.12 9.04
CA GLY A 182 17.14 -10.92 10.27
C GLY A 182 17.35 -10.10 11.55
N ASN A 183 17.04 -8.82 11.55
CA ASN A 183 17.15 -7.94 12.71
C ASN A 183 16.00 -8.13 13.70
N GLN A 184 16.25 -7.83 14.96
CA GLN A 184 15.26 -7.89 16.03
C GLN A 184 15.06 -6.52 16.66
N ILE A 185 13.85 -5.97 16.53
CA ILE A 185 13.43 -4.66 17.05
C ILE A 185 12.43 -4.91 18.18
N LEU A 186 12.90 -4.94 19.42
CA LEU A 186 12.17 -5.50 20.56
C LEU A 186 11.88 -4.47 21.66
N GLY A 187 10.61 -4.21 21.94
CA GLY A 187 10.21 -3.40 23.10
C GLY A 187 10.71 -1.95 23.07
N ASN A 188 10.91 -1.39 21.87
CA ASN A 188 11.28 0.02 21.70
C ASN A 188 10.04 0.91 21.76
N THR A 189 10.25 2.19 22.04
CA THR A 189 9.24 3.24 21.96
C THR A 189 9.61 4.22 20.87
N THR A 190 8.73 4.43 19.90
CA THR A 190 8.88 5.52 18.91
C THR A 190 7.73 6.47 19.02
N ASN A 191 8.03 7.78 19.11
CA ASN A 191 7.01 8.76 19.43
C ASN A 191 7.26 10.13 18.79
N MET A 192 6.22 10.75 18.24
CA MET A 192 6.28 12.11 17.70
C MET A 192 7.45 12.35 16.74
N ASN A 193 7.87 11.34 15.97
CA ASN A 193 8.82 11.55 14.87
C ASN A 193 8.02 12.18 13.73
N ASN A 194 8.00 13.51 13.68
CA ASN A 194 7.16 14.32 12.81
C ASN A 194 7.87 15.62 12.38
N ILE A 195 9.17 15.49 12.10
CA ILE A 195 10.01 16.63 11.80
C ILE A 195 9.95 16.91 10.31
N ALA A 196 9.28 18.01 9.96
CA ALA A 196 9.19 18.48 8.59
C ALA A 196 10.56 18.60 7.92
N SER A 197 10.68 18.07 6.70
CA SER A 197 11.81 18.24 5.81
C SER A 197 12.02 19.74 5.51
N PRO A 198 13.19 20.32 5.83
CA PRO A 198 13.42 21.76 5.71
C PRO A 198 13.42 22.31 4.28
N THR A 199 13.49 21.47 3.23
CA THR A 199 13.63 21.94 1.83
C THR A 199 12.39 21.77 0.96
N GLY A 200 11.35 21.05 1.39
CA GLY A 200 10.18 20.78 0.55
C GLY A 200 10.56 20.05 -0.75
N ASP A 201 10.47 18.73 -0.74
CA ASP A 201 10.36 17.79 -1.87
C ASP A 201 11.27 17.99 -3.12
N ASN A 202 12.35 18.79 -3.09
CA ASN A 202 13.18 19.04 -4.27
C ASN A 202 14.68 19.22 -3.95
N HIS A 203 15.34 18.16 -3.45
CA HIS A 203 16.80 18.13 -3.41
C HIS A 203 17.37 17.35 -4.61
N PRO A 204 18.28 17.92 -5.42
CA PRO A 204 18.76 17.27 -6.65
C PRO A 204 19.70 16.07 -6.42
N ASN A 205 20.26 15.90 -5.22
CA ASN A 205 21.08 14.73 -4.86
C ASN A 205 20.39 13.80 -3.84
N CYS A 206 19.26 14.20 -3.24
CA CYS A 206 18.44 13.33 -2.38
C CYS A 206 17.24 12.95 -3.25
N ILE A 207 17.30 11.78 -3.88
CA ILE A 207 16.25 11.32 -4.79
C ILE A 207 14.96 10.97 -4.01
N ASP A 208 15.13 10.75 -2.70
CA ASP A 208 14.15 10.61 -1.63
C ASP A 208 13.64 11.99 -1.18
N ASN A 209 12.78 12.57 -2.01
CA ASN A 209 11.96 13.75 -1.70
C ASN A 209 10.85 13.45 -0.67
N GLU A 210 11.10 12.55 0.27
CA GLU A 210 10.05 11.86 1.01
C GLU A 210 10.18 12.09 2.50
N GLN A 211 9.18 12.80 3.04
CA GLN A 211 8.91 12.83 4.46
C GLN A 211 8.46 11.44 4.89
N GLN A 212 9.39 10.59 5.36
CA GLN A 212 9.08 9.20 5.68
C GLN A 212 8.67 8.99 7.14
N ASP A 213 9.02 9.89 8.07
CA ASP A 213 8.67 9.97 9.51
C ASP A 213 7.78 8.85 10.09
N GLU A 214 8.24 7.61 9.92
CA GLU A 214 7.56 6.41 10.33
C GLU A 214 8.03 6.07 11.74
N GLY A 215 7.15 5.46 12.52
CA GLY A 215 7.56 4.99 13.83
C GLY A 215 8.70 3.98 13.74
N ILE A 216 8.52 2.92 12.94
CA ILE A 216 9.55 1.95 12.59
C ILE A 216 9.42 1.62 11.10
N ARG A 217 10.49 1.83 10.35
CA ARG A 217 10.53 1.65 8.90
C ARG A 217 11.37 0.44 8.52
N ILE A 218 10.83 -0.42 7.67
CA ILE A 218 11.59 -1.46 6.96
C ILE A 218 11.57 -1.06 5.49
N GLU A 219 12.73 -0.76 4.92
CA GLU A 219 12.87 -0.32 3.54
C GLU A 219 13.89 -1.18 2.80
N GLY A 220 13.47 -1.71 1.66
CA GLY A 220 14.29 -2.58 0.84
C GLY A 220 15.41 -1.84 0.07
N PRO A 221 16.10 -2.55 -0.84
CA PRO A 221 15.84 -3.93 -1.25
C PRO A 221 16.28 -4.95 -0.19
N GLY A 222 15.62 -6.11 -0.16
CA GLY A 222 16.13 -7.28 0.59
C GLY A 222 16.02 -7.21 2.12
N ALA A 223 15.27 -6.27 2.69
CA ALA A 223 14.99 -6.22 4.12
C ALA A 223 13.98 -7.31 4.54
N GLN A 224 14.51 -8.52 4.80
CA GLN A 224 13.72 -9.73 5.00
C GLN A 224 13.89 -10.32 6.40
N ASN A 225 12.92 -11.13 6.83
CA ASN A 225 13.02 -11.92 8.07
C ASN A 225 13.27 -11.07 9.34
N ASN A 226 12.93 -9.79 9.32
CA ASN A 226 13.05 -8.91 10.48
C ASN A 226 11.89 -9.14 11.45
N GLN A 227 12.15 -9.00 12.74
CA GLN A 227 11.15 -9.17 13.79
C GLN A 227 10.96 -7.88 14.58
N LEU A 228 9.79 -7.28 14.46
CA LEU A 228 9.34 -6.12 15.23
C LEU A 228 8.36 -6.61 16.27
N LYS A 229 8.78 -6.66 17.54
CA LYS A 229 7.97 -7.27 18.60
C LYS A 229 7.83 -6.41 19.85
N GLY A 230 6.59 -6.24 20.30
CA GLY A 230 6.28 -5.57 21.58
C GLY A 230 6.66 -4.10 21.64
N ASN A 231 6.83 -3.43 20.49
CA ASN A 231 7.14 -2.01 20.43
C ASN A 231 5.88 -1.16 20.69
N THR A 232 6.10 0.04 21.22
CA THR A 232 5.07 1.08 21.38
C THR A 232 5.35 2.20 20.38
N VAL A 233 4.40 2.47 19.49
CA VAL A 233 4.59 3.34 18.34
C VAL A 233 3.47 4.38 18.29
N ASN A 234 3.76 5.65 18.55
CA ASN A 234 2.73 6.65 18.78
C ASN A 234 2.99 8.02 18.15
N GLY A 235 1.98 8.63 17.53
CA GLY A 235 2.07 10.05 17.16
C GLY A 235 3.08 10.38 16.05
N ASN A 236 3.52 9.39 15.26
CA ASN A 236 4.45 9.62 14.16
C ASN A 236 3.68 10.17 12.94
N LEU A 237 4.37 10.91 12.07
CA LEU A 237 3.73 11.66 10.98
C LEU A 237 3.14 10.75 9.91
N LEU A 238 3.81 9.66 9.54
CA LEU A 238 3.28 8.65 8.62
C LEU A 238 2.89 7.38 9.38
N ALA A 239 3.11 6.21 8.77
CA ALA A 239 2.72 4.95 9.37
C ALA A 239 3.38 4.75 10.74
N GLY A 240 2.69 4.03 11.62
CA GLY A 240 3.34 3.54 12.82
C GLY A 240 4.49 2.59 12.43
N ILE A 241 4.17 1.54 11.68
CA ILE A 241 5.15 0.62 11.12
C ILE A 241 4.93 0.49 9.61
N GLY A 242 5.92 0.87 8.82
CA GLY A 242 5.93 0.69 7.36
C GLY A 242 6.87 -0.43 6.93
N ILE A 243 6.41 -1.25 5.99
CA ILE A 243 7.27 -2.13 5.19
C ILE A 243 7.22 -1.62 3.76
N HIS A 244 8.36 -1.28 3.18
CA HIS A 244 8.52 -0.85 1.81
C HIS A 244 9.30 -1.90 1.03
N ALA A 245 8.73 -2.40 -0.07
CA ALA A 245 9.27 -3.54 -0.81
C ALA A 245 10.67 -3.30 -1.39
N ALA A 246 10.97 -2.09 -1.83
CA ALA A 246 12.27 -1.66 -2.36
C ALA A 246 12.50 -0.18 -2.01
N ASN A 247 13.73 0.29 -2.14
CA ASN A 247 14.07 1.71 -2.03
C ASN A 247 13.53 2.47 -3.26
N ASN A 248 13.13 3.72 -3.05
CA ASN A 248 12.71 4.61 -4.14
C ASN A 248 13.89 5.15 -4.97
N ILE A 249 15.13 4.80 -4.61
CA ILE A 249 16.36 5.41 -5.15
C ILE A 249 16.91 4.69 -6.39
N ASP A 250 16.65 3.39 -6.59
CA ASP A 250 17.04 2.73 -7.86
C ASP A 250 16.24 1.43 -8.14
N PRO A 251 15.04 1.52 -8.73
CA PRO A 251 14.26 0.34 -9.13
C PRO A 251 14.92 -0.48 -10.26
N GLY A 252 16.09 -0.07 -10.78
CA GLY A 252 16.73 -0.68 -11.95
C GLY A 252 17.78 -1.76 -11.66
N ALA A 253 18.41 -1.77 -10.47
CA ALA A 253 19.56 -2.65 -10.20
C ALA A 253 19.24 -3.83 -9.27
N ASP A 254 18.40 -3.64 -8.25
CA ASP A 254 18.06 -4.68 -7.27
C ASP A 254 16.56 -4.67 -6.94
N ALA A 255 15.84 -5.64 -7.52
CA ALA A 255 14.40 -5.81 -7.35
C ALA A 255 14.04 -6.77 -6.20
N THR A 256 14.96 -7.02 -5.25
CA THR A 256 14.72 -7.97 -4.16
C THR A 256 13.68 -7.41 -3.17
N PRO A 257 12.51 -8.02 -3.04
CA PRO A 257 11.44 -7.48 -2.19
C PRO A 257 11.73 -7.69 -0.70
N SER A 258 11.40 -6.69 0.10
CA SER A 258 11.17 -6.83 1.53
C SER A 258 10.01 -7.81 1.75
N SER A 259 10.30 -8.92 2.42
CA SER A 259 9.38 -10.04 2.55
C SER A 259 9.64 -10.83 3.83
N ASN A 260 8.68 -11.65 4.24
CA ASN A 260 8.81 -12.53 5.40
C ASN A 260 9.15 -11.78 6.70
N ASN A 261 8.72 -10.52 6.84
CA ASN A 261 8.91 -9.76 8.07
C ASN A 261 7.78 -10.05 9.08
N PHE A 262 8.09 -9.95 10.36
CA PHE A 262 7.20 -10.33 11.47
C PHE A 262 6.90 -9.12 12.36
N ILE A 263 5.66 -8.65 12.33
CA ILE A 263 5.15 -7.57 13.18
C ILE A 263 4.26 -8.20 14.26
N LEU A 264 4.78 -8.31 15.48
CA LEU A 264 4.23 -9.17 16.54
C LEU A 264 3.92 -8.41 17.83
N GLY A 265 2.64 -8.31 18.22
CA GLY A 265 2.28 -7.80 19.54
C GLY A 265 2.67 -6.35 19.81
N ASN A 266 2.77 -5.51 18.77
CA ASN A 266 3.08 -4.10 18.91
C ASN A 266 1.81 -3.29 19.25
N LYS A 267 2.00 -2.16 19.92
CA LYS A 267 0.94 -1.19 20.24
C LYS A 267 1.17 0.07 19.41
N LEU A 268 0.23 0.38 18.52
CA LEU A 268 0.32 1.49 17.59
C LEU A 268 -0.87 2.42 17.81
N SER A 269 -0.63 3.72 17.98
CA SER A 269 -1.72 4.68 18.15
C SER A 269 -1.42 6.07 17.66
N ASN A 270 -2.45 6.78 17.18
CA ASN A 270 -2.35 8.19 16.79
C ASN A 270 -1.27 8.46 15.73
N ASN A 271 -0.94 7.49 14.87
CA ASN A 271 0.00 7.71 13.76
C ASN A 271 -0.76 8.21 12.53
N GLY A 272 -0.04 8.85 11.62
CA GLY A 272 -0.59 9.52 10.44
C GLY A 272 -1.07 10.93 10.77
N HIS A 273 -0.40 11.95 10.24
CA HIS A 273 -0.74 13.36 10.43
C HIS A 273 -0.56 14.17 9.14
N THR A 274 -0.57 13.50 7.98
CA THR A 274 -0.39 14.15 6.67
C THR A 274 -1.74 14.48 6.02
N SER A 275 -2.12 13.75 4.98
CA SER A 275 -3.29 14.04 4.12
C SER A 275 -4.46 13.07 4.31
N GLY A 276 -4.29 12.05 5.14
CA GLY A 276 -5.28 11.01 5.38
C GLY A 276 -5.27 9.95 4.29
N ASP A 277 -4.18 9.78 3.55
CA ASP A 277 -4.05 8.66 2.62
C ASP A 277 -3.84 7.34 3.37
N ASN A 278 -3.71 6.21 2.68
CA ASN A 278 -3.59 4.93 3.36
C ASN A 278 -2.19 4.69 3.99
N ASN A 279 -1.20 5.55 3.72
CA ASN A 279 0.12 5.47 4.34
C ASN A 279 0.09 6.00 5.77
N ASP A 280 -0.90 6.83 6.13
CA ASP A 280 -1.20 7.29 7.50
C ASP A 280 -1.82 6.18 8.42
N SER A 281 -1.58 4.90 8.09
CA SER A 281 -2.13 3.76 8.83
C SER A 281 -1.23 3.36 10.00
N GLY A 282 -1.77 2.63 10.98
CA GLY A 282 -0.92 2.10 12.05
C GLY A 282 0.15 1.15 11.50
N ILE A 283 -0.23 0.21 10.63
CA ILE A 283 0.71 -0.67 9.92
C ILE A 283 0.42 -0.62 8.41
N SER A 284 1.45 -0.45 7.59
CA SER A 284 1.35 -0.41 6.13
C SER A 284 2.33 -1.40 5.49
N ILE A 285 1.85 -2.29 4.62
CA ILE A 285 2.71 -3.19 3.83
C ILE A 285 2.78 -2.67 2.39
N LEU A 286 3.70 -1.77 2.12
CA LEU A 286 3.84 -1.06 0.86
C LEU A 286 4.76 -1.80 -0.11
N GLY A 287 4.37 -1.82 -1.37
CA GLY A 287 5.22 -2.22 -2.48
C GLY A 287 5.31 -1.12 -3.53
N THR A 288 6.36 -1.16 -4.34
CA THR A 288 6.58 -0.22 -5.45
C THR A 288 6.14 -0.85 -6.77
N PRO A 289 5.85 -0.07 -7.83
CA PRO A 289 5.50 -0.63 -9.13
C PRO A 289 6.58 -1.60 -9.65
N GLY A 290 6.23 -2.88 -9.79
CA GLY A 290 7.15 -3.92 -10.26
C GLY A 290 7.79 -4.77 -9.15
N VAL A 291 7.81 -4.30 -7.89
CA VAL A 291 8.36 -5.06 -6.74
C VAL A 291 7.30 -5.15 -5.64
N ARG A 292 6.71 -6.34 -5.49
CA ARG A 292 5.62 -6.57 -4.53
C ARG A 292 6.14 -7.14 -3.21
N SER A 293 5.66 -6.60 -2.09
CA SER A 293 5.95 -7.14 -0.75
C SER A 293 5.10 -8.38 -0.48
N PHE A 294 5.67 -9.41 0.12
CA PHE A 294 4.95 -10.66 0.37
C PHE A 294 5.42 -11.45 1.59
N GLY A 295 4.61 -12.42 2.02
CA GLY A 295 4.97 -13.37 3.08
C GLY A 295 5.07 -12.75 4.47
N ASN A 296 4.67 -11.49 4.65
CA ASN A 296 4.78 -10.83 5.95
C ASN A 296 3.70 -11.34 6.91
N THR A 297 4.05 -11.39 8.20
CA THR A 297 3.17 -11.83 9.27
C THR A 297 2.88 -10.69 10.23
N ILE A 298 1.61 -10.30 10.33
CA ILE A 298 1.11 -9.28 11.26
C ILE A 298 0.24 -10.00 12.29
N THR A 299 0.75 -10.18 13.52
CA THR A 299 0.05 -10.99 14.53
C THR A 299 -0.05 -10.33 15.89
N GLY A 300 -1.25 -10.32 16.46
CA GLY A 300 -1.50 -9.90 17.84
C GLY A 300 -1.25 -8.42 18.13
N ASN A 301 -1.17 -7.56 17.10
CA ASN A 301 -0.94 -6.13 17.27
C ASN A 301 -2.21 -5.42 17.70
N THR A 302 -2.06 -4.32 18.42
CA THR A 302 -3.15 -3.38 18.73
C THR A 302 -2.88 -2.08 18.00
N SER A 303 -3.71 -1.74 17.02
CA SER A 303 -3.57 -0.54 16.18
C SER A 303 -4.83 0.30 16.26
N THR A 304 -4.76 1.46 16.91
CA THR A 304 -5.96 2.24 17.28
C THR A 304 -5.79 3.73 17.12
N ASN A 305 -6.86 4.44 16.76
CA ASN A 305 -6.87 5.91 16.63
C ASN A 305 -5.85 6.44 15.62
N ASN A 306 -5.46 5.65 14.62
CA ASN A 306 -4.63 6.16 13.53
C ASN A 306 -5.49 6.96 12.53
N PHE A 307 -4.85 7.86 11.80
CA PHE A 307 -5.53 8.81 10.92
C PHE A 307 -6.05 8.21 9.63
N ALA A 308 -5.50 7.06 9.22
CA ALA A 308 -6.11 6.22 8.21
C ALA A 308 -6.58 4.89 8.81
N ASN A 309 -5.92 3.79 8.46
CA ASN A 309 -6.38 2.44 8.80
C ASN A 309 -5.64 1.88 10.01
N GLY A 310 -6.20 0.85 10.63
CA GLY A 310 -5.45 0.05 11.60
C GLY A 310 -4.30 -0.69 10.92
N ILE A 311 -4.60 -1.40 9.83
CA ILE A 311 -3.66 -2.12 8.96
C ILE A 311 -4.07 -1.89 7.50
N TYR A 312 -3.10 -1.53 6.65
CA TYR A 312 -3.29 -1.35 5.22
C TYR A 312 -2.43 -2.30 4.39
N VAL A 313 -3.06 -2.93 3.40
CA VAL A 313 -2.42 -3.79 2.39
C VAL A 313 -2.84 -3.33 0.99
N PRO A 314 -1.95 -2.67 0.23
CA PRO A 314 -2.19 -2.23 -1.14
C PRO A 314 -2.11 -3.38 -2.14
N ALA A 315 -2.57 -3.13 -3.38
CA ALA A 315 -2.47 -4.06 -4.50
C ALA A 315 -1.03 -4.43 -4.89
N THR A 316 -0.05 -3.69 -4.38
CA THR A 316 1.39 -3.97 -4.52
C THR A 316 1.90 -4.98 -3.48
N SER A 317 1.02 -5.64 -2.72
CA SER A 317 1.38 -6.65 -1.71
C SER A 317 0.47 -7.88 -1.77
N HIS A 318 1.02 -9.06 -1.48
CA HIS A 318 0.27 -10.33 -1.56
C HIS A 318 0.80 -11.39 -0.57
N ASP A 319 0.07 -12.50 -0.39
CA ASP A 319 0.51 -13.66 0.42
C ASP A 319 0.90 -13.30 1.87
N ASN A 320 0.22 -12.33 2.49
CA ASN A 320 0.48 -11.94 3.88
C ASN A 320 -0.46 -12.66 4.86
N ASN A 321 0.00 -12.88 6.09
CA ASN A 321 -0.77 -13.47 7.17
C ASN A 321 -1.09 -12.42 8.25
N ILE A 322 -2.38 -12.09 8.41
CA ILE A 322 -2.88 -11.07 9.32
C ILE A 322 -3.78 -11.75 10.35
N GLN A 323 -3.26 -11.97 11.55
CA GLN A 323 -3.90 -12.84 12.53
C GLN A 323 -4.04 -12.20 13.92
N GLY A 324 -5.23 -12.28 14.52
CA GLY A 324 -5.42 -11.95 15.92
C GLY A 324 -5.17 -10.49 16.29
N ASN A 325 -5.22 -9.56 15.32
CA ASN A 325 -4.97 -8.14 15.58
C ASN A 325 -6.23 -7.44 16.10
N THR A 326 -6.03 -6.41 16.92
CA THR A 326 -7.09 -5.49 17.37
C THR A 326 -6.94 -4.16 16.65
N VAL A 327 -7.91 -3.79 15.81
CA VAL A 327 -7.88 -2.63 14.92
C VAL A 327 -9.10 -1.74 15.14
N ASN A 328 -9.10 -0.92 16.20
CA ASN A 328 -10.29 -0.18 16.63
C ASN A 328 -10.14 1.32 16.46
N SER A 329 -11.26 2.01 16.24
CA SER A 329 -11.33 3.48 16.33
C SER A 329 -10.36 4.22 15.41
N ASN A 330 -9.99 3.63 14.28
CA ASN A 330 -9.20 4.33 13.26
C ASN A 330 -10.13 5.22 12.41
N GLN A 331 -9.58 6.29 11.85
CA GLN A 331 -10.38 7.30 11.12
C GLN A 331 -10.79 6.86 9.71
N LYS A 332 -10.30 5.72 9.24
CA LYS A 332 -10.82 5.00 8.06
C LYS A 332 -11.22 3.58 8.43
N ASP A 333 -10.47 2.57 7.99
CA ASP A 333 -10.81 1.16 8.20
C ASP A 333 -10.03 0.51 9.35
N GLY A 334 -10.55 -0.61 9.85
CA GLY A 334 -9.79 -1.49 10.75
C GLY A 334 -8.65 -2.19 10.00
N ILE A 335 -9.01 -3.09 9.08
CA ILE A 335 -8.08 -3.68 8.11
C ILE A 335 -8.59 -3.39 6.71
N TYR A 336 -7.74 -2.80 5.87
CA TYR A 336 -8.04 -2.51 4.47
C TYR A 336 -7.09 -3.26 3.52
N LEU A 337 -7.67 -4.13 2.69
CA LEU A 337 -7.04 -4.71 1.51
C LEU A 337 -7.57 -4.01 0.25
N THR A 338 -6.66 -3.60 -0.63
CA THR A 338 -7.06 -2.98 -1.90
C THR A 338 -7.61 -4.03 -2.86
N GLY A 339 -8.86 -3.89 -3.31
CA GLY A 339 -9.48 -4.81 -4.25
C GLY A 339 -8.91 -4.75 -5.69
N PRO A 340 -9.23 -5.74 -6.55
CA PRO A 340 -8.80 -5.74 -7.95
C PRO A 340 -9.53 -4.68 -8.76
N SER A 341 -8.94 -4.28 -9.90
CA SER A 341 -9.68 -3.52 -10.92
C SER A 341 -10.40 -4.44 -11.89
N PHE A 342 -11.59 -4.03 -12.36
CA PHE A 342 -12.41 -4.81 -13.27
C PHE A 342 -12.90 -3.99 -14.46
N GLY A 343 -13.00 -4.66 -15.60
CA GLY A 343 -13.62 -4.14 -16.82
C GLY A 343 -14.69 -5.10 -17.35
N ASN A 344 -15.41 -4.65 -18.38
CA ASN A 344 -16.36 -5.49 -19.08
C ASN A 344 -15.78 -5.92 -20.43
N ARG A 345 -15.63 -7.22 -20.63
CA ARG A 345 -15.31 -7.78 -21.94
C ARG A 345 -16.59 -8.07 -22.69
N PHE A 346 -16.84 -7.28 -23.73
CA PHE A 346 -17.91 -7.52 -24.70
C PHE A 346 -17.42 -8.47 -25.79
N THR A 347 -18.25 -9.43 -26.19
CA THR A 347 -17.98 -10.26 -27.36
C THR A 347 -19.29 -10.53 -28.10
N ASN A 348 -19.31 -10.28 -29.41
CA ASN A 348 -20.36 -10.76 -30.28
C ASN A 348 -20.03 -12.21 -30.66
N VAL A 349 -20.82 -13.17 -30.15
CA VAL A 349 -20.50 -14.61 -30.18
C VAL A 349 -21.36 -15.41 -31.16
N GLY A 350 -22.26 -14.75 -31.90
CA GLY A 350 -23.10 -15.44 -32.88
C GLY A 350 -23.75 -14.50 -33.88
N PRO A 351 -24.75 -14.99 -34.65
CA PRO A 351 -25.36 -14.21 -35.72
C PRO A 351 -26.09 -13.00 -35.15
N THR A 352 -26.03 -11.89 -35.89
CA THR A 352 -26.82 -10.69 -35.62
C THR A 352 -27.74 -10.41 -36.81
N LEU A 353 -28.92 -9.88 -36.53
CA LEU A 353 -29.89 -9.50 -37.54
C LEU A 353 -30.48 -8.15 -37.17
N PHE A 354 -30.60 -7.27 -38.16
CA PHE A 354 -31.51 -6.15 -38.10
C PHE A 354 -32.33 -6.12 -39.38
N GLN A 355 -33.65 -6.24 -39.24
CA GLN A 355 -34.57 -6.32 -40.35
C GLN A 355 -35.78 -5.43 -40.08
N GLN A 356 -36.17 -4.65 -41.07
CA GLN A 356 -37.52 -4.09 -41.15
C GLN A 356 -38.44 -5.16 -41.73
N VAL A 357 -39.44 -5.58 -40.96
CA VAL A 357 -40.42 -6.60 -41.35
C VAL A 357 -41.58 -5.98 -42.12
N SER A 358 -42.08 -4.83 -41.63
CA SER A 358 -43.16 -4.06 -42.25
C SER A 358 -42.85 -2.55 -42.17
N PRO A 359 -43.30 -1.73 -43.15
CA PRO A 359 -44.22 -2.04 -44.24
C PRO A 359 -43.59 -2.81 -45.42
N ASN A 360 -42.28 -2.68 -45.60
CA ASN A 360 -41.52 -3.44 -46.61
C ASN A 360 -40.49 -4.32 -45.91
N ASN A 361 -40.25 -5.50 -46.48
CA ASN A 361 -39.20 -6.37 -46.00
C ASN A 361 -37.82 -5.86 -46.45
N VAL A 362 -36.99 -5.41 -45.50
CA VAL A 362 -35.61 -4.95 -45.75
C VAL A 362 -34.69 -5.54 -44.70
N ILE A 363 -33.63 -6.24 -45.13
CA ILE A 363 -32.58 -6.72 -44.25
C ILE A 363 -31.41 -5.75 -44.34
N TYR A 364 -30.99 -5.22 -43.20
CA TYR A 364 -29.89 -4.26 -43.11
C TYR A 364 -28.55 -4.99 -42.96
N VAL A 365 -27.48 -4.38 -43.47
CA VAL A 365 -26.12 -4.94 -43.49
C VAL A 365 -25.34 -4.48 -42.26
N GLN A 366 -24.85 -5.43 -41.46
CA GLN A 366 -24.00 -5.11 -40.32
C GLN A 366 -22.67 -4.49 -40.77
N GLY A 367 -22.18 -3.49 -40.04
CA GLY A 367 -20.97 -2.75 -40.37
C GLY A 367 -21.16 -1.67 -41.44
N THR A 368 -22.32 -1.63 -42.10
CA THR A 368 -22.70 -0.58 -43.05
C THR A 368 -23.89 0.21 -42.52
N ASP A 369 -25.00 -0.48 -42.31
CA ASP A 369 -26.28 0.11 -41.90
C ASP A 369 -26.41 0.18 -40.38
N TYR A 370 -25.97 -0.88 -39.70
CA TYR A 370 -26.04 -1.02 -38.25
C TYR A 370 -24.80 -1.68 -37.65
N ALA A 371 -24.58 -1.44 -36.37
CA ALA A 371 -23.60 -2.12 -35.53
C ALA A 371 -24.27 -2.56 -34.23
N VAL A 372 -23.80 -3.67 -33.65
CA VAL A 372 -24.15 -4.01 -32.28
C VAL A 372 -23.25 -3.17 -31.37
N LEU A 373 -23.83 -2.35 -30.49
CA LEU A 373 -23.02 -1.52 -29.60
C LEU A 373 -22.35 -2.41 -28.55
N SER A 374 -21.08 -2.13 -28.19
CA SER A 374 -20.47 -2.79 -27.05
C SER A 374 -21.30 -2.52 -25.79
N GLY A 375 -21.50 -3.52 -24.94
CA GLY A 375 -22.46 -3.47 -23.82
C GLY A 375 -23.88 -3.96 -24.17
N SER A 376 -24.21 -4.16 -25.45
CA SER A 376 -25.49 -4.74 -25.89
C SER A 376 -25.70 -6.14 -25.30
N GLY A 377 -26.92 -6.43 -24.83
CA GLY A 377 -27.35 -7.75 -24.38
C GLY A 377 -27.69 -8.69 -25.53
N SER A 378 -27.78 -9.98 -25.24
CA SER A 378 -28.32 -10.98 -26.18
C SER A 378 -29.84 -10.90 -26.22
N GLY A 379 -30.43 -11.12 -27.39
CA GLY A 379 -31.88 -11.22 -27.51
C GLY A 379 -32.36 -11.42 -28.94
N ASN A 380 -33.63 -11.78 -29.06
CA ASN A 380 -34.34 -11.95 -30.31
C ASN A 380 -35.73 -11.30 -30.15
N ALA A 381 -35.92 -10.13 -30.76
CA ALA A 381 -37.12 -9.32 -30.61
C ALA A 381 -37.72 -8.97 -31.98
N THR A 382 -38.97 -9.36 -32.21
CA THR A 382 -39.79 -8.89 -33.34
C THR A 382 -40.94 -8.07 -32.79
N ALA A 383 -40.88 -6.74 -32.93
CA ALA A 383 -41.88 -5.87 -32.34
C ALA A 383 -42.00 -4.53 -33.07
N ARG A 384 -43.02 -3.75 -32.68
CA ARG A 384 -43.27 -2.41 -33.19
C ARG A 384 -42.09 -1.49 -32.85
N LEU A 385 -41.62 -0.73 -33.83
CA LEU A 385 -40.65 0.34 -33.64
C LEU A 385 -41.37 1.62 -33.21
N VAL A 386 -40.92 2.22 -32.09
CA VAL A 386 -41.54 3.40 -31.49
C VAL A 386 -40.49 4.50 -31.27
N PRO A 387 -40.63 5.69 -31.90
CA PRO A 387 -39.77 6.84 -31.61
C PRO A 387 -39.99 7.35 -30.18
N VAL A 388 -38.92 7.73 -29.51
CA VAL A 388 -38.93 8.12 -28.09
C VAL A 388 -38.49 9.57 -27.91
N GLY A 389 -39.25 10.34 -27.14
CA GLY A 389 -38.91 11.72 -26.77
C GLY A 389 -38.66 12.66 -27.94
N ALA A 390 -37.85 13.69 -27.71
CA ALA A 390 -37.56 14.72 -28.71
C ALA A 390 -36.46 14.28 -29.69
N ILE A 391 -36.87 13.77 -30.85
CA ILE A 391 -36.02 13.51 -32.03
C ILE A 391 -35.98 14.76 -32.91
N ASN A 392 -34.77 15.24 -33.22
CA ASN A 392 -34.52 16.44 -34.02
C ASN A 392 -34.01 16.06 -35.42
N ILE A 393 -34.88 16.14 -36.43
CA ILE A 393 -34.57 15.88 -37.84
C ILE A 393 -35.07 17.08 -38.68
N PRO A 394 -34.18 17.92 -39.26
CA PRO A 394 -32.72 17.89 -39.13
C PRO A 394 -32.24 18.27 -37.71
N PRO A 395 -31.00 17.92 -37.33
CA PRO A 395 -30.42 18.34 -36.06
C PRO A 395 -30.22 19.86 -36.04
N THR A 396 -30.44 20.48 -34.87
CA THR A 396 -30.34 21.94 -34.67
C THR A 396 -28.98 22.39 -34.12
N GLY A 397 -28.04 21.46 -33.96
CA GLY A 397 -26.72 21.67 -33.39
C GLY A 397 -26.25 20.41 -32.67
N PHE A 398 -24.99 20.42 -32.22
CA PHE A 398 -24.39 19.31 -31.48
C PHE A 398 -25.15 19.01 -30.17
N ASP A 399 -25.46 17.74 -29.94
CA ASP A 399 -26.02 17.22 -28.70
C ASP A 399 -27.36 17.87 -28.29
N THR A 400 -28.17 18.27 -29.27
CA THR A 400 -29.45 18.99 -29.03
C THR A 400 -30.66 18.09 -28.81
N SER A 401 -30.63 16.83 -29.22
CA SER A 401 -31.76 15.89 -29.00
C SER A 401 -31.78 15.38 -27.56
N THR A 402 -32.92 15.52 -26.90
CA THR A 402 -33.17 14.95 -25.55
C THR A 402 -33.85 13.59 -25.60
N SER A 403 -33.99 12.96 -26.78
CA SER A 403 -34.61 11.64 -26.98
C SER A 403 -34.11 10.60 -25.98
N GLY A 404 -35.00 10.10 -25.10
CA GLY A 404 -34.72 9.06 -24.13
C GLY A 404 -33.90 9.49 -22.91
N CYS A 405 -33.65 10.79 -22.72
CA CYS A 405 -32.86 11.29 -21.60
C CYS A 405 -33.60 11.25 -20.27
N SER A 406 -34.93 11.37 -20.29
CA SER A 406 -35.77 11.29 -19.09
C SER A 406 -36.67 10.06 -19.15
N PRO A 407 -36.98 9.42 -18.00
CA PRO A 407 -38.05 8.42 -17.93
C PRO A 407 -39.39 8.92 -18.51
N ALA A 408 -39.67 10.23 -18.44
CA ALA A 408 -40.87 10.83 -19.01
C ALA A 408 -40.95 10.75 -20.55
N ASP A 409 -39.81 10.60 -21.24
CA ASP A 409 -39.78 10.42 -22.70
C ASP A 409 -40.42 9.10 -23.14
N PHE A 410 -40.59 8.17 -22.20
CA PHE A 410 -41.20 6.86 -22.38
C PHE A 410 -42.64 6.81 -21.86
N ALA A 411 -43.26 7.94 -21.54
CA ALA A 411 -44.66 7.98 -21.13
C ALA A 411 -45.57 7.39 -22.25
N GLY A 412 -46.32 6.34 -21.92
CA GLY A 412 -47.15 5.61 -22.89
C GLY A 412 -46.38 4.69 -23.85
N PHE A 413 -45.08 4.50 -23.64
CA PHE A 413 -44.29 3.53 -24.40
C PHE A 413 -44.83 2.11 -24.18
N PRO A 414 -45.21 1.36 -25.24
CA PRO A 414 -45.75 0.01 -25.07
C PRO A 414 -44.67 -0.97 -24.60
N PRO A 415 -44.86 -1.68 -23.46
CA PRO A 415 -43.93 -2.74 -23.06
C PRO A 415 -43.77 -3.79 -24.17
N GLY A 416 -42.54 -4.24 -24.40
CA GLY A 416 -42.18 -5.16 -25.48
C GLY A 416 -41.98 -4.51 -26.85
N ALA A 417 -42.14 -3.20 -27.00
CA ALA A 417 -41.78 -2.49 -28.23
C ALA A 417 -40.27 -2.26 -28.38
N VAL A 418 -39.81 -1.94 -29.59
CA VAL A 418 -38.43 -1.52 -29.86
C VAL A 418 -38.36 0.00 -29.83
N ALA A 419 -37.47 0.55 -29.00
CA ALA A 419 -37.26 2.00 -28.90
C ALA A 419 -36.34 2.51 -30.02
N LEU A 420 -36.81 3.51 -30.77
CA LEU A 420 -35.98 4.29 -31.68
C LEU A 420 -35.57 5.59 -30.97
N VAL A 421 -34.28 5.75 -30.71
CA VAL A 421 -33.71 6.89 -29.99
C VAL A 421 -32.63 7.59 -30.81
N GLN A 422 -32.53 8.91 -30.68
CA GLN A 422 -31.46 9.68 -31.32
C GLN A 422 -30.32 9.94 -30.34
N ARG A 423 -29.08 9.82 -30.81
CA ARG A 423 -27.89 10.34 -30.09
C ARG A 423 -28.05 11.85 -29.83
N GLY A 424 -27.70 12.32 -28.64
CA GLY A 424 -27.78 13.74 -28.31
C GLY A 424 -27.38 14.03 -26.85
N PHE A 425 -28.05 15.00 -26.25
CA PHE A 425 -27.72 15.69 -24.99
C PHE A 425 -27.16 14.82 -23.86
N CYS A 426 -27.81 13.70 -23.55
CA CYS A 426 -27.42 12.82 -22.46
C CYS A 426 -26.66 11.58 -22.94
N ASP A 427 -25.99 10.93 -21.99
CA ASP A 427 -25.25 9.70 -22.24
C ASP A 427 -26.10 8.59 -22.85
N ARG A 428 -25.48 7.84 -23.76
CA ARG A 428 -26.09 6.70 -24.45
C ARG A 428 -26.53 5.62 -23.46
N ALA A 429 -25.76 5.43 -22.38
CA ALA A 429 -26.10 4.52 -21.29
C ALA A 429 -27.42 4.92 -20.60
N THR A 430 -27.64 6.20 -20.34
CA THR A 430 -28.88 6.73 -19.75
C THR A 430 -30.08 6.47 -20.67
N LYS A 431 -29.95 6.74 -21.97
CA LYS A 431 -31.01 6.49 -22.96
C LYS A 431 -31.46 5.03 -22.96
N VAL A 432 -30.49 4.11 -22.93
CA VAL A 432 -30.78 2.68 -22.94
C VAL A 432 -31.31 2.18 -21.59
N ALA A 433 -30.79 2.68 -20.46
CA ALA A 433 -31.30 2.34 -19.13
C ALA A 433 -32.77 2.73 -18.98
N ASN A 434 -33.15 3.93 -19.44
CA ASN A 434 -34.54 4.38 -19.44
C ASN A 434 -35.43 3.52 -20.34
N ALA A 435 -34.95 3.15 -21.55
CA ALA A 435 -35.70 2.26 -22.45
C ALA A 435 -35.93 0.87 -21.85
N GLN A 436 -34.90 0.31 -21.23
CA GLN A 436 -35.00 -0.98 -20.55
C GLN A 436 -35.97 -0.92 -19.35
N ALA A 437 -35.91 0.15 -18.57
CA ALA A 437 -36.85 0.39 -17.45
C ALA A 437 -38.30 0.56 -17.93
N ALA A 438 -38.51 1.15 -19.12
CA ALA A 438 -39.83 1.26 -19.77
C ALA A 438 -40.32 -0.06 -20.41
N GLY A 439 -39.53 -1.13 -20.34
CA GLY A 439 -39.88 -2.44 -20.87
C GLY A 439 -39.62 -2.63 -22.36
N ALA A 440 -38.73 -1.85 -22.97
CA ALA A 440 -38.34 -2.06 -24.36
C ALA A 440 -37.70 -3.44 -24.59
N SER A 441 -38.06 -4.11 -25.69
CA SER A 441 -37.48 -5.41 -26.06
C SER A 441 -36.15 -5.28 -26.81
N ALA A 442 -35.86 -4.11 -27.36
CA ALA A 442 -34.59 -3.73 -27.98
C ALA A 442 -34.50 -2.20 -28.13
N VAL A 443 -33.30 -1.68 -28.36
CA VAL A 443 -33.06 -0.27 -28.67
C VAL A 443 -32.32 -0.13 -30.00
N ILE A 444 -32.81 0.74 -30.87
CA ILE A 444 -32.13 1.19 -32.08
C ILE A 444 -31.76 2.66 -31.86
N MET A 445 -30.47 2.92 -31.76
CA MET A 445 -29.93 4.26 -31.58
C MET A 445 -29.28 4.75 -32.86
N PHE A 446 -29.80 5.82 -33.45
CA PHE A 446 -29.19 6.38 -34.65
C PHE A 446 -28.29 7.57 -34.32
N ASN A 447 -27.26 7.76 -35.15
CA ASN A 447 -26.33 8.87 -35.01
C ASN A 447 -27.06 10.21 -35.17
N GLU A 448 -26.48 11.27 -34.63
CA GLU A 448 -27.18 12.54 -34.42
C GLU A 448 -27.52 13.28 -35.73
N GLY A 449 -26.64 13.20 -36.73
CA GLY A 449 -26.79 13.87 -38.03
C GLY A 449 -26.01 15.17 -38.19
N SER A 450 -25.49 15.74 -37.10
CA SER A 450 -24.60 16.91 -37.12
C SER A 450 -23.30 16.60 -37.90
N PRO A 451 -22.57 17.60 -38.45
CA PRO A 451 -21.32 17.36 -39.17
C PRO A 451 -20.35 16.45 -38.38
N GLY A 452 -19.84 15.40 -39.02
CA GLY A 452 -19.00 14.38 -38.36
C GLY A 452 -19.76 13.33 -37.54
N ARG A 453 -21.09 13.42 -37.42
CA ARG A 453 -21.96 12.48 -36.68
C ARG A 453 -23.09 11.92 -37.55
N THR A 454 -22.81 11.70 -38.84
CA THR A 454 -23.76 11.14 -39.82
C THR A 454 -23.54 9.64 -40.08
N GLY A 455 -22.30 9.16 -39.93
CA GLY A 455 -21.90 7.78 -40.17
C GLY A 455 -22.42 6.78 -39.14
N LEU A 456 -21.96 5.54 -39.24
CA LEU A 456 -22.41 4.45 -38.38
C LEU A 456 -22.05 4.70 -36.91
N LEU A 457 -23.04 4.60 -36.02
CA LEU A 457 -22.81 4.68 -34.58
C LEU A 457 -22.26 3.35 -34.05
N THR A 458 -21.01 3.33 -33.60
CA THR A 458 -20.33 2.13 -33.07
C THR A 458 -19.95 2.23 -31.60
N ALA A 459 -20.08 3.41 -31.00
CA ALA A 459 -19.64 3.65 -29.64
C ALA A 459 -20.57 2.94 -28.62
N GLY A 460 -19.98 2.34 -27.59
CA GLY A 460 -20.65 1.46 -26.62
C GLY A 460 -21.55 2.09 -25.57
N VAL A 461 -22.23 1.24 -24.82
CA VAL A 461 -23.11 1.52 -23.67
C VAL A 461 -22.67 0.68 -22.46
N ASN A 462 -23.26 0.92 -21.29
CA ASN A 462 -23.12 0.00 -20.16
C ASN A 462 -23.71 -1.38 -20.52
N PRO A 463 -23.31 -2.49 -19.87
CA PRO A 463 -23.93 -3.79 -20.09
C PRO A 463 -25.45 -3.75 -19.91
N THR A 464 -26.17 -4.38 -20.84
CA THR A 464 -27.65 -4.40 -20.90
C THR A 464 -28.19 -5.82 -20.99
N THR A 465 -29.47 -5.99 -20.67
CA THR A 465 -30.17 -7.28 -20.82
C THR A 465 -30.97 -7.37 -22.12
N ILE A 466 -31.00 -6.30 -22.92
CA ILE A 466 -31.73 -6.21 -24.18
C ILE A 466 -30.79 -5.92 -25.36
N PRO A 467 -31.15 -6.29 -26.60
CA PRO A 467 -30.42 -5.90 -27.80
C PRO A 467 -30.33 -4.37 -27.96
N VAL A 468 -29.13 -3.88 -28.24
CA VAL A 468 -28.87 -2.47 -28.56
C VAL A 468 -28.06 -2.38 -29.85
N LEU A 469 -28.65 -1.71 -30.85
CA LEU A 469 -28.03 -1.45 -32.13
C LEU A 469 -27.74 0.04 -32.30
N GLY A 470 -26.59 0.36 -32.89
CA GLY A 470 -26.28 1.68 -33.42
C GLY A 470 -26.50 1.71 -34.93
N THR A 471 -27.07 2.79 -35.49
CA THR A 471 -27.25 2.95 -36.94
C THR A 471 -26.66 4.26 -37.45
N THR A 472 -26.53 4.38 -38.78
CA THR A 472 -26.26 5.67 -39.42
C THR A 472 -27.41 6.66 -39.16
N TYR A 473 -27.13 7.96 -39.31
CA TYR A 473 -28.18 8.99 -39.24
C TYR A 473 -29.22 8.78 -40.35
N ALA A 474 -28.78 8.50 -41.58
CA ALA A 474 -29.66 8.32 -42.73
C ALA A 474 -30.68 7.18 -42.52
N LEU A 475 -30.22 6.03 -41.99
CA LEU A 475 -31.12 4.93 -41.66
C LEU A 475 -32.07 5.29 -40.51
N GLY A 476 -31.59 6.00 -39.49
CA GLY A 476 -32.43 6.50 -38.40
C GLY A 476 -33.56 7.39 -38.88
N VAL A 477 -33.26 8.34 -39.78
CA VAL A 477 -34.25 9.23 -40.42
C VAL A 477 -35.25 8.44 -41.24
N GLN A 478 -34.81 7.45 -42.02
CA GLN A 478 -35.69 6.59 -42.79
C GLN A 478 -36.69 5.85 -41.88
N LEU A 479 -36.19 5.21 -40.82
CA LEU A 479 -37.02 4.48 -39.86
C LEU A 479 -38.00 5.43 -39.15
N TYR A 480 -37.53 6.60 -38.72
CA TYR A 480 -38.38 7.63 -38.11
C TYR A 480 -39.53 8.02 -39.05
N ASN A 481 -39.23 8.39 -40.29
CA ASN A 481 -40.24 8.80 -41.27
C ASN A 481 -41.26 7.68 -41.56
N LEU A 482 -40.81 6.42 -41.61
CA LEU A 482 -41.73 5.28 -41.75
C LEU A 482 -42.67 5.17 -40.55
N THR A 483 -42.19 5.39 -39.32
CA THR A 483 -43.07 5.40 -38.13
C THR A 483 -44.10 6.53 -38.14
N GLN A 484 -43.81 7.64 -38.84
CA GLN A 484 -44.78 8.73 -39.03
C GLN A 484 -45.84 8.38 -40.08
N ALA A 485 -45.48 7.58 -41.09
CA ALA A 485 -46.40 7.14 -42.14
C ALA A 485 -47.31 5.98 -41.69
N GLY A 486 -46.90 5.20 -40.69
CA GLY A 486 -47.69 4.11 -40.12
C GLY A 486 -46.88 3.18 -39.22
N PRO A 487 -47.49 2.08 -38.72
CA PRO A 487 -46.80 1.12 -37.87
C PRO A 487 -45.63 0.42 -38.59
N VAL A 488 -44.44 0.49 -38.00
CA VAL A 488 -43.24 -0.22 -38.43
C VAL A 488 -42.97 -1.38 -37.49
N THR A 489 -42.70 -2.57 -38.04
CA THR A 489 -42.26 -3.73 -37.27
C THR A 489 -40.83 -4.04 -37.64
N VAL A 490 -39.97 -4.24 -36.65
CA VAL A 490 -38.57 -4.62 -36.84
C VAL A 490 -38.28 -5.95 -36.14
N HIS A 491 -37.28 -6.66 -36.66
CA HIS A 491 -36.72 -7.87 -36.08
C HIS A 491 -35.24 -7.63 -35.77
N VAL A 492 -34.88 -7.76 -34.49
CA VAL A 492 -33.53 -7.54 -33.97
C VAL A 492 -33.05 -8.82 -33.31
N ILE A 493 -31.90 -9.35 -33.76
CA ILE A 493 -31.18 -10.44 -33.11
C ILE A 493 -29.78 -9.96 -32.75
N THR A 494 -29.42 -10.13 -31.49
CA THR A 494 -28.04 -10.01 -30.99
C THR A 494 -27.68 -11.28 -30.23
N ASN A 495 -26.47 -11.78 -30.44
CA ASN A 495 -25.91 -12.87 -29.67
C ASN A 495 -24.56 -12.42 -29.10
N THR A 496 -24.61 -11.85 -27.90
CA THR A 496 -23.49 -11.18 -27.23
C THR A 496 -23.25 -11.74 -25.83
N THR A 497 -22.02 -11.62 -25.37
CA THR A 497 -21.65 -11.82 -23.97
C THR A 497 -21.04 -10.54 -23.42
N ASN A 498 -21.40 -10.22 -22.17
CA ASN A 498 -20.76 -9.17 -21.38
C ASN A 498 -20.23 -9.85 -20.13
N VAL A 499 -18.92 -10.08 -20.08
CA VAL A 499 -18.27 -10.77 -18.97
C VAL A 499 -17.45 -9.77 -18.18
N ARG A 500 -17.70 -9.67 -16.87
CA ARG A 500 -16.84 -8.94 -15.95
C ARG A 500 -15.50 -9.66 -15.86
N VAL A 501 -14.42 -8.97 -16.18
CA VAL A 501 -13.06 -9.50 -16.17
C VAL A 501 -12.17 -8.63 -15.30
N GLN A 502 -11.26 -9.24 -14.56
CA GLN A 502 -10.24 -8.51 -13.82
C GLN A 502 -9.24 -7.90 -14.80
N THR A 503 -8.91 -6.62 -14.63
CA THR A 503 -8.01 -5.84 -15.49
C THR A 503 -6.69 -5.48 -14.80
N GLY A 504 -6.60 -5.65 -13.49
CA GLY A 504 -5.40 -5.41 -12.70
C GLY A 504 -5.44 -6.11 -11.35
N PRO A 505 -4.28 -6.31 -10.70
CA PRO A 505 -4.20 -7.02 -9.42
C PRO A 505 -4.85 -6.22 -8.29
N GLY A 506 -5.36 -6.93 -7.29
CA GLY A 506 -5.63 -6.41 -5.95
C GLY A 506 -4.60 -6.96 -4.97
N ALA A 507 -4.77 -6.67 -3.69
CA ALA A 507 -4.01 -7.30 -2.61
C ALA A 507 -4.48 -8.74 -2.46
N GLU A 508 -3.83 -9.69 -3.14
CA GLU A 508 -4.33 -11.06 -3.28
C GLU A 508 -3.65 -12.08 -2.37
N ASN A 509 -4.27 -13.26 -2.21
CA ASN A 509 -3.77 -14.40 -1.44
C ASN A 509 -3.49 -14.10 0.04
N ASN A 510 -4.05 -13.04 0.61
CA ASN A 510 -3.86 -12.72 2.02
C ASN A 510 -4.76 -13.59 2.90
N THR A 511 -4.27 -13.96 4.09
CA THR A 511 -5.05 -14.66 5.11
C THR A 511 -5.36 -13.72 6.27
N LEU A 512 -6.63 -13.61 6.61
CA LEU A 512 -7.16 -12.78 7.69
C LEU A 512 -7.90 -13.67 8.67
N ASP A 513 -7.27 -13.95 9.81
CA ASP A 513 -7.79 -14.90 10.79
C ASP A 513 -7.94 -14.29 12.19
N ARG A 514 -9.13 -14.42 12.79
CA ARG A 514 -9.38 -14.04 14.20
C ARG A 514 -9.03 -12.60 14.58
N ASN A 515 -9.05 -11.67 13.63
CA ASN A 515 -8.87 -10.25 13.92
C ASN A 515 -10.14 -9.66 14.55
N ARG A 516 -9.98 -8.57 15.30
CA ARG A 516 -11.08 -7.82 15.91
C ARG A 516 -10.99 -6.36 15.50
N GLY A 517 -12.07 -5.81 14.94
CA GLY A 517 -12.18 -4.39 14.62
C GLY A 517 -13.55 -3.88 15.03
N VAL A 518 -13.59 -2.75 15.73
CA VAL A 518 -14.83 -2.09 16.15
C VAL A 518 -14.63 -0.58 16.14
N GLY A 519 -15.63 0.14 15.65
CA GLY A 519 -15.72 1.59 15.78
C GLY A 519 -14.77 2.35 14.86
N ASN A 520 -14.30 1.72 13.77
CA ASN A 520 -13.61 2.42 12.69
C ASN A 520 -14.63 3.22 11.86
N ALA A 521 -14.20 4.32 11.24
CA ALA A 521 -15.10 5.27 10.61
C ALA A 521 -15.75 4.76 9.31
N GLU A 522 -15.00 4.04 8.48
CA GLU A 522 -15.48 3.48 7.21
C GLU A 522 -15.96 2.03 7.40
N HIS A 523 -15.03 1.08 7.52
CA HIS A 523 -15.34 -0.32 7.78
C HIS A 523 -14.37 -0.94 8.80
N ASP A 524 -14.85 -1.87 9.63
CA ASP A 524 -13.95 -2.65 10.50
C ASP A 524 -13.12 -3.66 9.70
N GLY A 525 -13.60 -4.12 8.54
CA GLY A 525 -12.83 -4.88 7.55
C GLY A 525 -13.25 -4.60 6.10
N HIS A 526 -12.27 -4.29 5.24
CA HIS A 526 -12.48 -3.80 3.88
C HIS A 526 -11.61 -4.57 2.86
N ASP A 527 -12.23 -5.06 1.77
CA ASP A 527 -11.56 -5.76 0.66
C ASP A 527 -11.88 -5.16 -0.73
N ASN A 528 -12.99 -4.41 -0.85
CA ASN A 528 -13.43 -3.73 -2.08
C ASN A 528 -13.65 -4.66 -3.30
N ASN A 529 -13.79 -5.98 -3.07
CA ASN A 529 -14.05 -6.96 -4.11
C ASN A 529 -15.46 -7.56 -4.03
N LEU A 530 -16.49 -6.76 -4.27
CA LEU A 530 -17.88 -7.10 -3.96
C LEU A 530 -18.59 -8.08 -4.93
N ALA A 531 -17.99 -8.45 -6.05
CA ALA A 531 -18.65 -9.27 -7.07
C ALA A 531 -17.67 -10.17 -7.84
N PRO A 532 -18.11 -11.33 -8.38
CA PRO A 532 -17.26 -12.20 -9.18
C PRO A 532 -16.65 -11.49 -10.42
N PRO A 533 -15.43 -11.85 -10.85
CA PRO A 533 -14.56 -12.87 -10.26
C PRO A 533 -13.94 -12.42 -8.93
N CYS A 534 -13.86 -13.35 -7.99
CA CYS A 534 -13.32 -13.13 -6.65
C CYS A 534 -11.80 -13.28 -6.64
N ASP A 535 -11.15 -12.53 -5.76
CA ASP A 535 -9.74 -12.74 -5.45
C ASP A 535 -9.59 -13.93 -4.50
N ASN A 536 -8.35 -14.20 -4.13
CA ASN A 536 -7.97 -15.35 -3.31
C ASN A 536 -7.77 -14.98 -1.83
N ASN A 537 -8.24 -13.81 -1.37
CA ASN A 537 -8.16 -13.46 0.04
C ASN A 537 -9.04 -14.39 0.88
N ARG A 538 -8.51 -14.82 2.03
CA ARG A 538 -9.16 -15.79 2.92
C ARG A 538 -9.46 -15.14 4.24
N TRP A 539 -10.75 -15.00 4.54
CA TRP A 539 -11.23 -14.42 5.80
C TRP A 539 -11.83 -15.53 6.66
N SER A 540 -11.42 -15.64 7.92
CA SER A 540 -11.90 -16.67 8.84
C SER A 540 -11.91 -16.17 10.30
N GLY A 541 -12.98 -16.46 11.04
CA GLY A 541 -13.03 -16.22 12.49
C GLY A 541 -12.87 -14.75 12.95
N ASN A 542 -12.91 -13.77 12.04
CA ASN A 542 -12.78 -12.36 12.38
C ASN A 542 -14.05 -11.82 13.06
N LEU A 543 -13.88 -10.86 13.97
CA LEU A 543 -14.93 -10.13 14.68
C LEU A 543 -14.90 -8.66 14.28
N PHE A 544 -15.63 -8.33 13.22
CA PHE A 544 -15.78 -6.97 12.68
C PHE A 544 -17.23 -6.50 12.88
N GLY A 545 -17.42 -5.26 13.31
CA GLY A 545 -18.76 -4.65 13.43
C GLY A 545 -19.34 -4.23 12.09
N THR A 546 -18.52 -3.71 11.18
CA THR A 546 -18.90 -3.36 9.79
C THR A 546 -17.92 -3.96 8.79
N VAL A 547 -18.41 -4.41 7.64
CA VAL A 547 -17.55 -4.94 6.58
C VAL A 547 -17.97 -4.51 5.18
N ASN A 548 -16.97 -4.40 4.30
CA ASN A 548 -17.10 -4.26 2.85
C ASN A 548 -16.29 -5.40 2.20
N GLN A 549 -16.77 -6.63 2.40
CA GLN A 549 -16.00 -7.87 2.17
C GLN A 549 -16.28 -8.53 0.82
N ALA A 550 -15.29 -9.35 0.42
CA ALA A 550 -15.19 -10.06 -0.84
C ALA A 550 -16.46 -10.83 -1.26
N CYS A 551 -16.64 -10.95 -2.57
CA CYS A 551 -17.40 -12.04 -3.14
C CYS A 551 -16.72 -13.35 -2.72
N VAL A 552 -17.53 -14.27 -2.21
CA VAL A 552 -17.03 -15.55 -1.70
C VAL A 552 -16.95 -16.54 -2.86
N ALA A 553 -15.74 -16.92 -3.27
CA ALA A 553 -15.57 -18.16 -4.03
C ALA A 553 -16.04 -19.34 -3.15
N ALA A 554 -16.80 -20.28 -3.71
CA ALA A 554 -17.43 -21.38 -2.98
C ALA A 554 -16.43 -22.05 -2.00
N GLY A 555 -16.55 -21.76 -0.70
CA GLY A 555 -15.67 -22.27 0.36
C GLY A 555 -15.01 -21.23 1.29
N GLY A 556 -15.07 -19.92 1.00
CA GLY A 556 -14.55 -18.87 1.90
C GLY A 556 -15.55 -18.46 2.98
N THR A 557 -15.35 -18.82 4.24
CA THR A 557 -16.26 -18.42 5.33
C THR A 557 -15.99 -16.98 5.77
N GLY A 558 -16.46 -16.01 4.99
CA GLY A 558 -16.68 -14.64 5.46
C GLY A 558 -17.84 -14.58 6.46
N THR A 559 -17.69 -15.24 7.61
CA THR A 559 -18.68 -15.12 8.70
C THR A 559 -18.44 -13.79 9.39
N VAL A 560 -19.16 -12.77 8.93
CA VAL A 560 -19.59 -11.66 9.78
C VAL A 560 -20.60 -12.27 10.75
N LYS A 561 -20.30 -12.24 12.06
CA LYS A 561 -21.35 -12.52 13.05
C LYS A 561 -22.37 -11.37 12.98
N PRO A 562 -23.69 -11.64 12.94
CA PRO A 562 -24.71 -10.60 13.07
C PRO A 562 -24.62 -9.87 14.41
#